data_AF-A0A1V2IN02-F1
#
_entry.id   AF-A0A1V2IN02-F1
#
_cell.length_a   1.000
_cell.length_b   1.000
_cell.length_c   1.000
_cell.angle_alpha   90.00
_cell.angle_beta   90.00
_cell.angle_gamma   90.00
#
_symmetry.space_group_name_H-M   'P 1'
#
loop_
_entity.id
_entity.type
_entity.pdbx_description
1 polymer ?
#
loop_
_entity_poly.entity_id
_entity_poly.type
_entity_poly.pdbx_seq_one_letter_code
_entity_poly.pdbx_strand_id
1 'polypeptide(L)' 'MGELPVLVGSADIAAVLGVTRQAVDHRLRTDPRAPAPAAVVNRTSRWGGTRVWWRADIDRWLGGGDPDRWASLP' A
#
# COMPACT_ATOMS: atom_id res chain seq x y z
N MET A 1 14.49 -9.19 16.73
CA MET A 1 15.18 -8.40 15.69
C MET A 1 14.10 -7.54 15.05
N GLY A 2 14.16 -6.21 15.19
CA GLY A 2 13.08 -5.34 14.70
C GLY A 2 12.99 -5.42 13.18
N GLU A 3 11.84 -5.82 12.67
CA GLU A 3 11.58 -5.83 11.22
C GLU A 3 11.76 -4.41 10.69
N LEU A 4 12.55 -4.24 9.62
CA LEU A 4 12.76 -2.94 9.01
C LEU A 4 11.42 -2.42 8.47
N PRO A 5 11.15 -1.10 8.55
CA PRO A 5 9.91 -0.56 8.02
C PRO A 5 9.82 -0.79 6.50
N VAL A 6 8.78 -1.50 6.07
CA VAL A 6 8.55 -1.87 4.67
C VAL A 6 7.61 -0.85 4.01
N LEU A 7 7.99 -0.38 2.82
CA LEU A 7 7.14 0.44 1.94
C LEU A 7 6.45 -0.46 0.92
N VAL A 8 5.17 -0.19 0.67
CA VAL A 8 4.34 -0.94 -0.30
C VAL A 8 3.62 0.03 -1.23
N GLY A 9 3.45 -0.35 -2.49
CA GLY A 9 2.66 0.37 -3.48
C GLY A 9 1.27 -0.24 -3.68
N SER A 10 0.42 0.45 -4.46
CA SER A 10 -0.93 -0.04 -4.77
C SER A 10 -0.95 -1.42 -5.43
N ALA A 11 0.10 -1.81 -6.15
CA ALA A 11 0.22 -3.13 -6.78
C ALA A 11 0.46 -4.24 -5.76
N ASP A 12 1.36 -4.02 -4.79
CA ASP A 12 1.64 -4.98 -3.72
C ASP A 12 0.40 -5.21 -2.85
N ILE A 13 -0.27 -4.11 -2.48
CA ILE A 13 -1.53 -4.15 -1.74
C ILE A 13 -2.60 -4.94 -2.52
N ALA A 14 -2.68 -4.73 -3.84
CA ALA A 14 -3.65 -5.42 -4.69
C ALA A 14 -3.38 -6.93 -4.78
N ALA A 15 -2.11 -7.32 -4.92
CA ALA A 15 -1.71 -8.72 -4.93
C ALA A 15 -2.10 -9.43 -3.63
N VAL A 16 -1.82 -8.80 -2.49
CA VAL A 16 -2.12 -9.31 -1.15
C VAL A 16 -3.62 -9.43 -0.89
N LEU A 17 -4.42 -8.51 -1.44
CA LEU A 17 -5.88 -8.52 -1.28
C LEU A 17 -6.60 -9.39 -2.33
N GLY A 18 -5.88 -9.91 -3.33
CA GLY A 18 -6.49 -10.66 -4.44
C GLY A 18 -7.41 -9.81 -5.32
N VAL A 19 -7.14 -8.51 -5.46
CA VAL A 19 -7.96 -7.56 -6.24
C VAL A 19 -7.12 -6.83 -7.29
N THR A 20 -7.76 -6.01 -8.12
CA THR A 20 -7.03 -5.18 -9.09
C THR A 20 -6.39 -3.97 -8.42
N ARG A 21 -5.26 -3.50 -8.97
CA ARG A 21 -4.65 -2.22 -8.58
C ARG A 21 -5.65 -1.06 -8.64
N GLN A 22 -6.52 -1.03 -9.65
CA GLN A 22 -7.53 0.01 -9.80
C GLN A 22 -8.55 0.01 -8.65
N ALA A 23 -8.95 -1.16 -8.15
CA ALA A 23 -9.83 -1.27 -6.98
C ALA A 23 -9.15 -0.70 -5.72
N VAL A 24 -7.86 -1.01 -5.52
CA VAL A 24 -7.07 -0.44 -4.43
C VAL A 24 -6.93 1.08 -4.56
N ASP A 25 -6.55 1.58 -5.73
CA ASP A 25 -6.40 3.01 -5.99
C ASP A 25 -7.72 3.77 -5.80
N HIS A 26 -8.85 3.17 -6.20
CA HIS A 26 -10.18 3.72 -5.95
C HIS A 26 -10.44 3.83 -4.45
N ARG A 27 -10.24 2.73 -3.70
CA ARG A 27 -10.52 2.67 -2.26
C ARG A 27 -9.61 3.61 -1.46
N LEU A 28 -8.32 3.70 -1.80
CA LEU A 28 -7.38 4.67 -1.21
C LEU A 28 -7.76 6.13 -1.46
N ARG A 29 -8.58 6.40 -2.47
CA ARG A 29 -9.06 7.75 -2.80
C ARG A 29 -10.41 8.06 -2.16
N THR A 30 -11.27 7.06 -2.00
CA THR A 30 -12.67 7.26 -1.55
C THR A 30 -12.90 6.94 -0.09
N ASP A 31 -12.07 6.10 0.53
CA ASP A 31 -12.16 5.80 1.96
C ASP A 31 -11.49 6.92 2.78
N PRO A 32 -12.24 7.68 3.60
CA PRO A 32 -11.69 8.76 4.41
C PRO A 32 -10.73 8.28 5.51
N ARG A 33 -10.72 6.97 5.82
CA ARG A 33 -9.80 6.35 6.78
C ARG A 33 -8.52 5.84 6.11
N ALA A 34 -8.42 5.93 4.78
CA ALA A 34 -7.22 5.50 4.07
C ALA A 34 -6.00 6.32 4.52
N PRO A 35 -4.83 5.68 4.66
CA PRO A 35 -3.63 6.37 5.10
C PRO A 35 -3.12 7.31 4.00
N ALA A 36 -2.54 8.43 4.41
CA ALA A 36 -1.79 9.28 3.51
C ALA A 36 -0.57 8.51 2.96
N PRO A 37 -0.18 8.74 1.68
CA PRO A 37 1.04 8.14 1.15
C PRO A 37 2.25 8.63 1.94
N ALA A 38 3.13 7.70 2.30
CA ALA A 38 4.40 7.99 2.95
C ALA A 38 5.35 8.75 2.01
N ALA A 39 5.31 8.42 0.72
CA ALA A 39 6.06 9.12 -0.31
C ALA A 39 5.44 8.96 -1.70
N VAL A 40 5.93 9.78 -2.62
CA VAL A 40 5.69 9.64 -4.06
C VAL A 40 7.05 9.44 -4.74
N VAL A 41 7.30 8.26 -5.28
CA VAL A 41 8.57 7.86 -5.90
C VAL A 41 8.49 7.88 -7.42
N ASN A 42 9.65 7.84 -8.10
CA ASN A 42 9.75 7.79 -9.56
C ASN A 42 9.02 8.93 -10.30
N ARG A 43 8.82 10.07 -9.62
CA ARG A 43 8.18 11.25 -10.21
C ARG A 43 9.05 11.80 -11.34
N THR A 44 8.42 12.13 -12.47
CA THR A 44 9.08 12.79 -13.61
C THR A 44 8.31 14.05 -14.00
N SER A 45 8.84 14.83 -14.94
CA SER A 45 8.16 16.02 -15.47
C SER A 45 6.83 15.72 -16.18
N ARG A 46 6.64 14.48 -16.65
CA ARG A 46 5.44 14.04 -17.38
C ARG A 46 4.56 13.07 -16.58
N TRP A 47 5.02 12.57 -15.44
CA TRP A 47 4.32 11.55 -14.68
C TRP A 47 4.39 11.82 -13.17
N GLY A 48 3.23 11.80 -12.53
CA GLY A 48 3.05 12.22 -11.13
C GLY A 48 3.74 11.35 -10.07
N GLY A 49 4.31 10.20 -10.46
CA GLY A 49 4.99 9.28 -9.56
C GLY A 49 4.09 8.14 -9.05
N THR A 50 4.72 7.15 -8.40
CA THR A 50 4.04 6.09 -7.65
C THR A 50 3.90 6.49 -6.19
N ARG A 51 2.68 6.47 -5.66
CA ARG A 51 2.42 6.59 -4.22
C ARG A 51 2.82 5.29 -3.52
N VAL A 52 3.53 5.42 -2.41
CA VAL A 52 3.90 4.30 -1.53
C VAL A 52 3.49 4.62 -0.10
N TRP A 53 3.17 3.58 0.67
CA TRP A 53 2.70 3.66 2.05
C TRP A 53 3.56 2.77 2.95
N TRP A 54 3.61 3.09 4.24
CA TRP A 54 4.13 2.14 5.22
C TRP A 54 3.20 0.94 5.30
N ARG A 55 3.77 -0.27 5.23
CA ARG A 55 3.02 -1.53 5.38
C ARG A 55 2.17 -1.52 6.65
N ALA A 56 2.73 -1.05 7.77
CA ALA A 56 2.03 -0.97 9.05
C ALA A 56 0.78 -0.06 9.03
N ASP A 57 0.80 1.03 8.26
CA ASP A 57 -0.37 1.92 8.13
C ASP A 57 -1.44 1.30 7.24
N ILE A 58 -1.04 0.57 6.19
CA ILE A 58 -1.96 -0.22 5.38
C ILE A 58 -2.58 -1.35 6.22
N ASP A 59 -1.80 -2.07 7.01
CA ASP A 59 -2.31 -3.13 7.87
C ASP A 59 -3.31 -2.58 8.89
N ARG A 60 -3.01 -1.44 9.52
CA ARG A 60 -3.94 -0.75 10.43
C ARG A 60 -5.23 -0.35 9.71
N TRP A 61 -5.11 0.21 8.52
CA TRP A 61 -6.27 0.63 7.71
C TRP A 61 -7.17 -0.56 7.33
N LEU A 62 -6.57 -1.70 7.01
CA LEU A 62 -7.28 -2.93 6.68
C LEU A 62 -7.83 -3.68 7.91
N GLY A 63 -7.83 -3.07 9.10
CA GLY A 63 -8.38 -3.63 10.33
C GLY A 63 -7.38 -4.38 11.21
N GLY A 64 -6.10 -4.38 10.85
CA GLY A 64 -5.01 -5.08 11.56
C GLY A 64 -5.06 -6.60 11.41
N GLY A 65 -3.90 -7.26 11.59
CA GLY A 65 -3.88 -8.58 12.21
C GLY A 65 -3.69 -9.82 11.33
N ASP A 66 -3.21 -9.70 10.09
CA ASP A 66 -2.68 -10.87 9.40
C ASP A 66 -1.20 -10.65 9.04
N PRO A 67 -0.26 -11.07 9.92
CA PRO A 67 1.17 -10.96 9.64
C PRO A 67 1.58 -11.79 8.41
N ASP A 68 0.82 -12.83 8.07
CA ASP A 68 1.09 -13.76 6.98
C ASP A 68 0.51 -13.27 5.64
N ARG A 69 -0.34 -12.24 5.66
CA ARG A 69 -0.94 -11.66 4.45
C ARG A 69 0.11 -11.28 3.40
N TRP A 70 1.27 -10.84 3.86
CA TRP A 70 2.37 -10.38 3.04
C TRP A 70 3.36 -11.50 2.69
N ALA A 71 3.25 -12.68 3.32
CA ALA A 71 4.12 -13.82 3.07
C ALA A 71 3.93 -14.43 1.66
N SER A 72 2.87 -14.01 0.95
CA SER A 72 2.58 -14.42 -0.43
C SER A 72 3.20 -13.52 -1.49
N LEU A 73 3.90 -12.44 -1.11
CA LEU A 73 4.69 -11.66 -2.04
C LEU A 73 6.05 -12.37 -2.27
N PRO A 74 6.49 -12.54 -3.53
CA PRO A 74 7.78 -13.16 -3.85
C PRO A 74 8.99 -12.34 -3.38
#